data_AF-A0ABD5BDG6-F1
#
_entry.id   AF-A0ABD5BDG6-F1
#
_cell.length_a   1.000
_cell.length_b   1.000
_cell.length_c   1.000
_cell.angle_alpha   90.00
_cell.angle_beta   90.00
_cell.angle_gamma   90.00
#
_symmetry.space_group_name_H-M   'P 1'
#
loop_
_entity.id
_entity.type
_entity.pdbx_description
1 polymer ?
#
loop_
_entity_poly.entity_id
_entity_poly.type
_entity_poly.pdbx_seq_one_letter_code
_entity_poly.pdbx_strand_id
1 'polypeptide(L)'
;MAEKLLHALPLFTAWEALIAEGNTAFNQRRDRLAMAHYQQALEAAQALVAERPWQNAEYTERFDALHLFESALAALIVTFNNITHLRLRQKPLRGVEPHVHQARLAIEQLMDDTSLCEQMQQIAERHLLRFRIETLQALREHRLPETSVCAPAANHSATVH
;
A
#
# COMPACT_ATOMS: atom_id res chain seq x y z
N MET A 1 -17.16 -19.16 -17.51
CA MET A 1 -15.70 -18.91 -17.48
C MET A 1 -15.33 -17.59 -18.19
N ALA A 2 -16.14 -16.53 -18.03
CA ALA A 2 -15.85 -15.21 -18.62
C ALA A 2 -15.99 -14.07 -17.58
N GLU A 3 -16.46 -14.36 -16.38
CA GLU A 3 -16.67 -13.35 -15.32
C GLU A 3 -15.38 -13.00 -14.57
N LYS A 4 -14.35 -13.87 -14.57
CA LYS A 4 -13.08 -13.63 -13.85
C LYS A 4 -12.11 -12.71 -14.59
N LEU A 5 -12.31 -12.52 -15.90
CA LEU A 5 -11.53 -11.66 -16.78
C LEU A 5 -11.79 -10.15 -16.58
N LEU A 6 -12.74 -9.79 -15.72
CA LEU A 6 -13.33 -8.45 -15.66
C LEU A 6 -13.03 -7.67 -14.38
N HIS A 7 -12.18 -8.14 -13.47
CA HIS A 7 -12.07 -7.53 -12.13
C HIS A 7 -10.83 -6.66 -11.91
N ALA A 8 -9.65 -7.00 -12.45
CA ALA A 8 -8.44 -6.26 -12.13
C ALA A 8 -8.42 -4.83 -12.71
N LEU A 9 -8.84 -4.64 -13.97
CA LEU A 9 -8.94 -3.31 -14.60
C LEU A 9 -9.94 -2.40 -13.87
N PRO A 10 -11.19 -2.85 -13.60
CA PRO A 10 -12.12 -2.05 -12.80
C PRO A 10 -11.65 -1.79 -11.37
N LEU A 11 -10.89 -2.71 -10.76
CA LEU A 11 -10.30 -2.47 -9.44
C LEU A 11 -9.21 -1.39 -9.48
N PHE A 12 -8.34 -1.40 -10.50
CA PHE A 12 -7.39 -0.30 -10.71
C PHE A 12 -8.11 1.03 -10.94
N THR A 13 -9.12 1.06 -11.82
CA THR A 13 -9.91 2.28 -12.07
C THR A 13 -10.66 2.75 -10.83
N ALA A 14 -11.24 1.83 -10.05
CA ALA A 14 -11.93 2.17 -8.80
C ALA A 14 -10.94 2.74 -7.77
N TRP A 15 -9.77 2.13 -7.61
CA TRP A 15 -8.72 2.64 -6.76
C TRP A 15 -8.25 4.04 -7.19
N GLU A 16 -8.00 4.27 -8.49
CA GLU A 16 -7.59 5.57 -9.02
C GLU A 16 -8.64 6.66 -8.74
N ALA A 17 -9.92 6.34 -8.94
CA ALA A 17 -11.03 7.26 -8.65
C ALA A 17 -11.07 7.64 -7.16
N LEU A 18 -10.96 6.65 -6.27
CA LEU A 18 -10.94 6.87 -4.82
C LEU A 18 -9.74 7.70 -4.38
N ILE A 19 -8.56 7.47 -4.95
CA ILE A 19 -7.37 8.30 -4.69
C ILE A 19 -7.58 9.73 -5.19
N ALA A 20 -8.14 9.93 -6.38
CA ALA A 20 -8.41 11.26 -6.92
C ALA A 20 -9.41 12.04 -6.06
N GLU A 21 -10.48 11.39 -5.60
CA GLU A 21 -11.47 11.95 -4.68
C GLU A 21 -10.84 12.27 -3.32
N GLY A 22 -10.06 11.33 -2.77
CA GLY A 22 -9.32 11.52 -1.51
C GLY A 22 -8.36 12.69 -1.58
N ASN A 23 -7.58 12.82 -2.65
CA ASN A 23 -6.66 13.93 -2.89
C ASN A 23 -7.39 15.27 -3.05
N THR A 24 -8.52 15.26 -3.76
CA THR A 24 -9.38 16.45 -3.90
C THR A 24 -9.89 16.91 -2.54
N ALA A 25 -10.44 16.00 -1.73
CA ALA A 25 -10.90 16.29 -0.39
C ALA A 25 -9.75 16.72 0.54
N PHE A 26 -8.57 16.10 0.41
CA PHE A 26 -7.37 16.43 1.17
C PHE A 26 -6.96 17.88 0.89
N ASN A 27 -6.88 18.29 -0.38
CA ASN A 27 -6.50 19.64 -0.78
C ASN A 27 -7.53 20.69 -0.33
N GLN A 28 -8.81 20.32 -0.29
CA GLN A 28 -9.89 21.16 0.24
C GLN A 28 -9.97 21.18 1.78
N ARG A 29 -9.03 20.55 2.49
CA ARG A 29 -9.03 20.38 3.96
C ARG A 29 -10.29 19.72 4.52
N ARG A 30 -10.94 18.87 3.72
CA ARG A 30 -12.08 18.05 4.14
C ARG A 30 -11.57 16.72 4.69
N ASP A 31 -10.87 16.80 5.82
CA ASP A 31 -10.07 15.70 6.38
C ASP A 31 -10.86 14.40 6.62
N ARG A 32 -12.09 14.50 7.12
CA ARG A 32 -12.95 13.31 7.32
C ARG A 32 -13.33 12.64 6.00
N LEU A 33 -13.63 13.44 4.99
CA LEU A 33 -13.98 12.94 3.66
C LEU A 33 -12.76 12.33 2.98
N ALA A 34 -11.61 12.99 3.05
CA ALA A 34 -10.34 12.45 2.55
C ALA A 34 -10.01 11.09 3.19
N MET A 35 -10.18 10.97 4.52
CA MET A 35 -9.96 9.70 5.22
C MET A 35 -10.90 8.60 4.73
N ALA A 36 -12.19 8.91 4.50
CA ALA A 36 -13.16 7.94 4.01
C ALA A 36 -12.76 7.39 2.63
N HIS A 37 -12.40 8.27 1.69
CA HIS A 37 -11.93 7.86 0.36
C HIS A 37 -10.62 7.08 0.42
N TYR A 38 -9.65 7.51 1.24
CA TYR A 38 -8.39 6.77 1.37
C TYR A 38 -8.56 5.41 2.03
N GLN A 39 -9.49 5.25 2.97
CA GLN A 39 -9.78 3.95 3.57
C GLN A 39 -10.40 2.99 2.55
N GLN A 40 -11.33 3.48 1.72
CA GLN A 40 -11.88 2.70 0.60
C GLN A 40 -10.81 2.37 -0.45
N ALA A 41 -9.91 3.31 -0.76
CA ALA A 41 -8.78 3.06 -1.64
C ALA A 41 -7.85 2.00 -1.06
N LEU A 42 -7.67 1.96 0.27
CA LEU A 42 -6.82 0.96 0.91
C LEU A 42 -7.41 -0.44 0.78
N GLU A 43 -8.72 -0.57 0.97
CA GLU A 43 -9.44 -1.82 0.74
C GLU A 43 -9.30 -2.28 -0.72
N ALA A 44 -9.46 -1.37 -1.69
CA ALA A 44 -9.28 -1.67 -3.11
C ALA A 44 -7.83 -2.07 -3.45
N ALA A 45 -6.83 -1.38 -2.91
CA ALA A 45 -5.42 -1.71 -3.12
C ALA A 45 -5.04 -3.06 -2.50
N GLN A 46 -5.56 -3.37 -1.30
CA GLN A 46 -5.37 -4.69 -0.68
C GLN A 46 -6.03 -5.80 -1.49
N ALA A 47 -7.22 -5.55 -2.05
CA ALA A 47 -7.89 -6.49 -2.95
C ALA A 47 -7.07 -6.72 -4.23
N LEU A 48 -6.53 -5.66 -4.86
CA LEU A 48 -5.64 -5.78 -6.03
C LEU A 48 -4.43 -6.67 -5.76
N VAL A 49 -3.78 -6.48 -4.61
CA VAL A 49 -2.63 -7.32 -4.21
C VAL A 49 -3.06 -8.76 -3.92
N ALA A 50 -4.21 -8.96 -3.26
CA ALA A 50 -4.73 -10.29 -2.93
C ALA A 50 -5.17 -11.09 -4.15
N GLU A 51 -5.68 -10.43 -5.19
CA GLU A 51 -6.07 -11.07 -6.46
C GLU A 51 -4.87 -11.52 -7.30
N ARG A 52 -3.69 -10.94 -7.05
CA ARG A 52 -2.43 -11.28 -7.73
C ARG A 52 -2.58 -11.27 -9.26
N PRO A 53 -2.99 -10.15 -9.89
CA PRO A 53 -3.26 -10.10 -11.33
C PRO A 53 -2.04 -10.49 -12.19
N TRP A 54 -0.83 -10.31 -11.67
CA TRP A 54 0.43 -10.73 -12.32
C TRP A 54 0.61 -12.26 -12.43
N GLN A 55 -0.23 -13.06 -11.76
CA GLN A 55 -0.24 -14.52 -11.83
C GLN A 55 -1.41 -15.07 -12.66
N ASN A 56 -2.32 -14.21 -13.11
CA ASN A 56 -3.47 -14.61 -13.89
C ASN A 56 -3.11 -14.60 -15.38
N ALA A 57 -3.13 -15.78 -16.02
CA ALA A 57 -2.82 -15.96 -17.43
C ALA A 57 -3.66 -15.05 -18.35
N GLU A 58 -4.94 -14.86 -18.05
CA GLU A 58 -5.85 -14.02 -18.85
C GLU A 58 -5.46 -12.54 -18.80
N TYR A 59 -4.89 -12.07 -17.69
CA TYR A 59 -4.36 -10.72 -17.57
C TYR A 59 -2.96 -10.59 -18.17
N THR A 60 -2.09 -11.58 -17.96
CA THR A 60 -0.72 -11.55 -18.46
C THR A 60 -0.59 -11.77 -19.97
N GLU A 61 -1.64 -12.30 -20.61
CA GLU A 61 -1.78 -12.30 -22.08
C GLU A 61 -1.96 -10.88 -22.66
N ARG A 62 -2.49 -9.94 -21.87
CA ARG A 62 -2.85 -8.59 -22.32
C ARG A 62 -1.94 -7.50 -21.77
N PHE A 63 -1.39 -7.72 -20.59
CA PHE A 63 -0.54 -6.77 -19.87
C PHE A 63 0.71 -7.47 -19.36
N ASP A 64 1.83 -6.76 -19.32
CA ASP A 64 3.06 -7.31 -18.77
C ASP A 64 2.90 -7.62 -17.27
N ALA A 65 3.32 -8.82 -16.84
CA ALA A 65 3.15 -9.30 -15.48
C ALA A 65 3.92 -8.45 -14.45
N LEU A 66 5.12 -7.96 -14.80
CA LEU A 66 5.89 -7.08 -13.93
C LEU A 66 5.17 -5.74 -13.76
N HIS A 67 4.61 -5.22 -14.85
CA HIS A 67 3.82 -3.99 -14.80
C HIS A 67 2.58 -4.12 -13.92
N LEU A 68 1.84 -5.24 -14.02
CA LEU A 68 0.68 -5.51 -13.15
C LEU A 68 1.09 -5.60 -11.67
N PHE A 69 2.21 -6.27 -11.38
CA PHE A 69 2.76 -6.38 -10.04
C PHE A 69 3.17 -5.00 -9.48
N GLU A 70 3.98 -4.25 -10.24
CA GLU A 70 4.46 -2.92 -9.84
C GLU A 70 3.29 -1.95 -9.62
N SER A 71 2.27 -1.99 -10.47
CA SER A 71 1.07 -1.17 -10.33
C SER A 71 0.28 -1.49 -9.06
N ALA A 72 0.09 -2.78 -8.74
CA ALA A 72 -0.62 -3.20 -7.53
C ALA A 72 0.16 -2.80 -6.26
N LEU A 73 1.48 -2.96 -6.27
CA LEU A 73 2.34 -2.53 -5.18
C LEU A 73 2.34 -1.00 -5.02
N ALA A 74 2.43 -0.26 -6.11
CA ALA A 74 2.34 1.19 -6.10
C ALA A 74 1.00 1.67 -5.54
N ALA A 75 -0.11 1.02 -5.89
CA ALA A 75 -1.42 1.34 -5.37
C ALA A 75 -1.47 1.23 -3.84
N LEU A 76 -0.92 0.15 -3.28
CA LEU A 76 -0.84 -0.06 -1.84
C LEU A 76 0.01 1.03 -1.15
N ILE A 77 1.22 1.29 -1.66
CA ILE A 77 2.16 2.25 -1.07
C ILE A 77 1.63 3.68 -1.12
N VAL A 78 1.13 4.11 -2.28
CA VAL A 78 0.57 5.47 -2.46
C VAL A 78 -0.58 5.69 -1.48
N THR A 79 -1.44 4.70 -1.29
CA THR A 79 -2.56 4.81 -0.36
C THR A 79 -2.09 4.93 1.08
N PHE A 80 -1.13 4.10 1.50
CA PHE A 80 -0.54 4.20 2.84
C PHE A 80 0.10 5.57 3.08
N ASN A 81 0.87 6.09 2.11
CA ASN A 81 1.49 7.41 2.19
C ASN A 81 0.45 8.52 2.32
N ASN A 82 -0.63 8.49 1.55
CA ASN A 82 -1.70 9.48 1.62
C ASN A 82 -2.39 9.50 2.99
N ILE A 83 -2.68 8.33 3.56
CA ILE A 83 -3.24 8.23 4.92
C ILE A 83 -2.24 8.76 5.95
N THR A 84 -0.95 8.42 5.83
CA THR A 84 0.11 8.93 6.71
C THR A 84 0.14 10.45 6.67
N HIS A 85 0.18 11.06 5.49
CA HIS A 85 0.17 12.53 5.33
C HIS A 85 -1.08 13.17 5.93
N LEU A 86 -2.27 12.57 5.75
CA LEU A 86 -3.50 13.04 6.36
C LEU A 86 -3.45 12.98 7.89
N ARG A 87 -2.94 11.89 8.47
CA ARG A 87 -2.76 11.76 9.93
C ARG A 87 -1.74 12.76 10.47
N LEU A 88 -0.65 13.02 9.74
CA LEU A 88 0.38 14.00 10.11
C LEU A 88 -0.14 15.44 10.12
N ARG A 89 -1.13 15.74 9.27
CA ARG A 89 -1.83 17.03 9.25
C ARG A 89 -2.74 17.22 10.48
N GLN A 90 -3.33 16.14 11.00
CA GLN A 90 -4.29 16.19 12.10
C GLN A 90 -3.59 16.28 13.46
N LYS A 91 -4.08 17.17 14.34
CA LYS A 91 -3.62 17.24 15.73
C LYS A 91 -4.72 16.75 16.67
N PRO A 92 -4.41 15.91 17.67
CA PRO A 92 -3.09 15.31 17.96
C PRO A 92 -2.68 14.24 16.92
N LEU A 93 -1.37 13.98 16.79
CA LEU A 93 -0.76 13.01 15.83
C LEU A 93 -1.05 11.53 16.18
N ARG A 94 -2.25 11.21 16.65
CA ARG A 94 -2.60 9.86 17.13
C ARG A 94 -2.70 8.89 15.95
N GLY A 95 -2.12 7.71 16.12
CA GLY A 95 -2.24 6.61 15.16
C GLY A 95 -1.36 6.71 13.92
N VAL A 96 -0.42 7.66 13.84
CA VAL A 96 0.56 7.72 12.74
C VAL A 96 1.49 6.52 12.80
N GLU A 97 2.12 6.27 13.95
CA GLU A 97 3.04 5.15 14.14
C GLU A 97 2.42 3.78 13.89
N PRO A 98 1.28 3.41 14.52
CA PRO A 98 0.60 2.15 14.22
C PRO A 98 0.29 1.95 12.73
N HIS A 99 -0.13 3.03 12.05
CA HIS A 99 -0.45 2.99 10.62
C HIS A 99 0.80 2.77 9.76
N VAL A 100 1.89 3.47 10.07
CA VAL A 100 3.19 3.28 9.40
C VAL A 100 3.71 1.85 9.61
N HIS A 101 3.58 1.31 10.82
CA HIS A 101 3.95 -0.06 11.10
C HIS A 101 3.13 -1.06 10.28
N GLN A 102 1.80 -0.86 10.21
CA GLN A 102 0.92 -1.69 9.39
C GLN A 102 1.27 -1.63 7.91
N ALA A 103 1.58 -0.43 7.38
CA ALA A 103 2.00 -0.24 6.01
C ALA A 103 3.28 -1.03 5.68
N ARG A 104 4.28 -0.95 6.58
CA ARG A 104 5.53 -1.72 6.44
C ARG A 104 5.26 -3.23 6.41
N LEU A 105 4.48 -3.74 7.36
CA LEU A 105 4.16 -5.18 7.43
C LEU A 105 3.41 -5.66 6.18
N ALA A 106 2.47 -4.88 5.65
CA ALA A 106 1.73 -5.25 4.45
C ALA A 106 2.63 -5.38 3.21
N ILE A 107 3.63 -4.50 3.07
CA ILE A 107 4.61 -4.55 1.97
C ILE A 107 5.57 -5.72 2.16
N GLU A 108 6.09 -5.92 3.38
CA GLU A 108 7.00 -7.03 3.70
C GLU A 108 6.32 -8.39 3.48
N GLN A 109 5.05 -8.54 3.87
CA GLN A 109 4.30 -9.78 3.64
C GLN A 109 4.18 -10.13 2.15
N LEU A 110 4.06 -9.13 1.27
CA LEU A 110 4.06 -9.36 -0.17
C LEU A 110 5.43 -9.87 -0.66
N MET A 111 6.52 -9.37 -0.06
CA MET A 111 7.89 -9.78 -0.41
C MET A 111 8.22 -11.21 0.04
N ASP A 112 7.61 -11.68 1.12
CA ASP A 112 7.75 -13.06 1.61
C ASP A 112 7.03 -14.09 0.71
N ASP A 113 6.34 -13.64 -0.35
CA ASP A 113 5.67 -14.52 -1.29
C ASP A 113 6.67 -15.22 -2.22
N THR A 114 6.80 -16.53 -2.00
CA THR A 114 7.72 -17.41 -2.75
C THR A 114 7.37 -17.57 -4.23
N SER A 115 6.18 -17.12 -4.65
CA SER A 115 5.76 -17.16 -6.05
C SER A 115 6.22 -15.94 -6.87
N LEU A 116 6.87 -14.96 -6.25
CA LEU A 116 7.47 -13.83 -6.95
C LEU A 116 8.78 -14.24 -7.64
N CYS A 117 8.94 -13.82 -8.90
CA CYS A 117 10.21 -13.96 -9.59
C CYS A 117 11.24 -12.92 -9.10
N GLU A 118 12.51 -13.14 -9.41
CA GLU A 118 13.62 -12.26 -8.98
C GLU A 118 13.37 -10.78 -9.34
N GLN A 119 12.84 -10.50 -10.53
CA GLN A 119 12.57 -9.13 -10.98
C GLN A 119 11.46 -8.46 -10.14
N MET A 120 10.41 -9.20 -9.78
CA MET A 120 9.34 -8.71 -8.90
C MET A 120 9.86 -8.47 -7.49
N GLN A 121 10.71 -9.35 -6.96
CA GLN A 121 11.36 -9.16 -5.66
C GLN A 121 12.20 -7.88 -5.65
N GLN A 122 13.02 -7.65 -6.68
CA GLN A 122 13.82 -6.43 -6.80
C GLN A 122 12.95 -5.16 -6.91
N ILE A 123 11.81 -5.21 -7.61
CA ILE A 123 10.83 -4.11 -7.63
C ILE A 123 10.33 -3.85 -6.22
N ALA A 124 9.89 -4.89 -5.52
CA ALA A 124 9.34 -4.78 -4.17
C ALA A 124 10.35 -4.19 -3.18
N GLU A 125 11.61 -4.64 -3.22
CA GLU A 125 12.71 -4.12 -2.40
C GLU A 125 12.93 -2.62 -2.63
N ARG A 126 12.98 -2.16 -3.89
CA ARG A 126 13.15 -0.74 -4.21
C ARG A 126 12.00 0.10 -3.66
N HIS A 127 10.77 -0.39 -3.82
CA HIS A 127 9.57 0.27 -3.34
C HIS A 127 9.50 0.32 -1.81
N LEU A 128 9.85 -0.77 -1.12
CA LEU A 128 9.95 -0.79 0.35
C LEU A 128 11.02 0.16 0.87
N LEU A 129 12.20 0.18 0.23
CA LEU A 129 13.28 1.09 0.60
C LEU A 129 12.83 2.55 0.47
N ARG A 130 12.19 2.89 -0.66
CA ARG A 130 11.66 4.24 -0.88
C ARG A 130 10.59 4.60 0.15
N PHE A 131 9.64 3.72 0.41
CA PHE A 131 8.61 3.90 1.44
C PHE A 131 9.24 4.16 2.82
N ARG A 132 10.26 3.39 3.21
CA ARG A 132 10.98 3.57 4.48
C ARG A 132 11.67 4.94 4.55
N ILE A 133 12.37 5.37 3.49
CA ILE A 133 13.06 6.66 3.45
C ILE A 133 12.07 7.81 3.58
N GLU A 134 11.01 7.82 2.76
CA GLU A 134 9.98 8.87 2.75
C GLU A 134 9.26 8.93 4.11
N THR A 135 8.93 7.78 4.69
CA THR A 135 8.25 7.73 5.98
C THR A 135 9.15 8.17 7.13
N LEU A 136 10.42 7.76 7.16
CA LEU A 136 11.39 8.23 8.17
C LEU A 136 11.55 9.75 8.13
N GLN A 137 11.65 10.32 6.93
CA GLN A 137 11.72 11.77 6.77
C GLN A 137 10.47 12.44 7.36
N ALA A 138 9.28 11.96 7.01
CA ALA A 138 8.02 12.52 7.52
C ALA A 138 7.92 12.41 9.06
N LEU A 139 8.28 11.26 9.65
CA LEU A 139 8.26 11.09 11.10
C LEU A 139 9.23 12.07 11.81
N ARG A 140 10.44 12.26 11.26
CA ARG A 140 11.44 13.19 11.79
C ARG A 140 10.96 14.65 11.75
N GLU A 141 10.38 15.08 10.64
CA GLU A 141 9.81 16.43 10.49
C GLU A 141 8.75 16.72 11.56
N HIS A 142 8.01 15.69 11.96
CA HIS A 142 6.97 15.77 12.97
C HIS A 142 7.41 15.37 14.40
N ARG A 143 8.71 15.10 14.61
CA ARG A 143 9.31 14.66 15.89
C ARG A 143 8.62 13.43 16.49
N LEU A 144 8.21 12.50 15.62
CA LEU A 144 7.63 11.22 16.02
C LEU A 144 8.72 10.14 16.15
N PRO A 145 8.52 9.14 17.04
CA PRO A 145 9.38 7.97 17.12
C PRO A 145 9.53 7.22 15.79
N GLU A 146 10.75 6.75 15.51
CA GLU A 146 11.11 6.00 14.29
C GLU A 146 10.98 4.47 14.45
N THR A 147 10.61 4.01 15.65
CA THR A 147 10.51 2.59 16.04
C THR A 147 9.65 1.78 15.06
N SER A 148 8.56 2.37 14.56
CA SER A 148 7.62 1.72 13.65
C SER A 148 8.22 1.40 12.26
N VAL A 149 9.26 2.13 11.84
CA VAL A 149 9.94 1.93 10.54
C VAL A 149 11.23 1.14 10.69
N CYS A 150 11.94 1.33 11.80
CA CYS A 150 13.26 0.73 12.06
C CYS A 150 13.21 -0.64 12.74
N ALA A 151 12.05 -1.07 13.26
CA ALA A 151 11.93 -2.39 13.88
C ALA A 151 12.15 -3.49 12.82
N PRO A 152 12.95 -4.53 13.12
CA PRO A 152 12.99 -5.71 12.27
C PRO A 152 11.59 -6.31 12.18
N ALA A 153 11.22 -6.86 11.02
CA ALA A 153 10.06 -7.72 10.90
C ALA A 153 10.29 -8.89 11.87
N ALA A 154 9.70 -8.82 13.07
CA ALA A 154 9.88 -9.89 14.04
C ALA A 154 9.33 -11.16 13.41
N ASN A 155 10.21 -12.17 13.22
CA ASN A 155 9.81 -13.53 12.92
C ASN A 155 8.66 -13.88 13.87
N HIS A 156 7.44 -13.97 13.34
CA HIS A 156 6.32 -14.55 14.06
C HIS A 156 6.56 -16.06 14.11
N SER A 157 7.63 -16.48 14.79
CA SER A 157 7.73 -17.84 15.31
C SER A 157 6.72 -17.93 16.43
N ALA A 158 5.66 -18.67 16.14
CA ALA A 158 4.63 -19.05 17.07
C ALA A 158 5.22 -19.57 18.39
N THR A 159 4.90 -18.90 19.50
CA THR A 159 4.90 -19.53 20.81
C THR A 159 3.45 -19.71 21.20
N VAL A 160 2.88 -20.85 20.82
CA VAL A 160 1.64 -21.36 21.40
C VAL A 160 2.03 -21.92 22.77
N HIS A 161 1.44 -21.37 23.83
CA HIS A 161 1.53 -21.90 25.19
C HIS A 161 0.65 -23.14 25.36
#